data_AF-A0A1X7NRZ2-F1
#
_entry.id   AF-A0A1X7NRZ2-F1
#
_cell.length_a   1.000
_cell.length_b   1.000
_cell.length_c   1.000
_cell.angle_alpha   90.00
_cell.angle_beta   90.00
_cell.angle_gamma   90.00
#
_symmetry.space_group_name_H-M   'P 1'
#
loop_
_entity.id
_entity.type
_entity.pdbx_description
1 polymer ?
#
loop_
_entity_poly.entity_id
_entity_poly.type
_entity_poly.pdbx_seq_one_letter_code
_entity_poly.pdbx_strand_id
1 'polypeptide(L)'
;MNGNKQVADVEGEARMGLALDPIDARFFSSLAELEKRKGDEVKANLLFDTAHKISRTEFHALLNVIRISVERGSYGKAVRTADALFRRWPERFNELAPVIGTLITEEEAYSTLLELAGEGLPWRGRLMNYLAEHDEFRPLAHRLLLDLSQAQVPASSSEKAAVINGYWRQGNYADAYRLFLMSLNEAERDLTGFVHNSGFSRAQEPQIFAWTYRNTPEADIRFSDAPPPYNGAILRFLDKPAREVVLMQTLVLPQGRYRLTVNASAFNLKMPRELFLIVSCGAPNRELVRLTVPEGNYRESSLESDFEVADCPAQSIRLATGLVAESWSYRYSGEVVFHDVSVTRASVDQNRS
;
A
#
# COMPACT_ATOMS: atom_id res chain seq x y z
N MET A 1 -49.29 2.05 -6.43
CA MET A 1 -50.02 0.76 -6.59
C MET A 1 -49.12 -0.42 -6.99
N ASN A 2 -47.93 -0.23 -7.59
CA ASN A 2 -47.01 -1.33 -7.91
C ASN A 2 -46.30 -1.99 -6.69
N GLY A 3 -46.01 -1.22 -5.64
CA GLY A 3 -45.27 -1.75 -4.47
C GLY A 3 -46.02 -2.82 -3.67
N ASN A 4 -47.35 -2.67 -3.47
CA ASN A 4 -48.14 -3.64 -2.70
C ASN A 4 -48.30 -4.98 -3.41
N LYS A 5 -48.37 -4.99 -4.75
CA LYS A 5 -48.47 -6.22 -5.52
C LYS A 5 -47.17 -7.03 -5.44
N GLN A 6 -46.03 -6.34 -5.57
CA GLN A 6 -44.71 -6.95 -5.45
C GLN A 6 -44.42 -7.52 -4.05
N VAL A 7 -44.91 -6.85 -2.98
CA VAL A 7 -44.81 -7.36 -1.60
C VAL A 7 -45.66 -8.62 -1.39
N ALA A 8 -46.88 -8.65 -1.94
CA ALA A 8 -47.76 -9.81 -1.84
C ALA A 8 -47.23 -11.04 -2.59
N ASP A 9 -46.62 -10.83 -3.77
CA ASP A 9 -46.02 -11.90 -4.56
C ASP A 9 -44.82 -12.53 -3.82
N VAL A 10 -43.93 -11.72 -3.24
CA VAL A 10 -42.77 -12.22 -2.46
C VAL A 10 -43.20 -12.95 -1.18
N GLU A 11 -44.26 -12.49 -0.50
CA GLU A 11 -44.79 -13.18 0.68
C GLU A 11 -45.34 -14.57 0.32
N GLY A 12 -46.09 -14.67 -0.79
CA GLY A 12 -46.63 -15.93 -1.29
C GLY A 12 -45.52 -16.92 -1.67
N GLU A 13 -44.51 -16.47 -2.39
CA GLU A 13 -43.34 -17.27 -2.77
C GLU A 13 -42.55 -17.77 -1.56
N ALA A 14 -42.29 -16.91 -0.57
CA ALA A 14 -41.55 -17.31 0.63
C ALA A 14 -42.33 -18.35 1.46
N ARG A 15 -43.66 -18.20 1.58
CA ARG A 15 -44.52 -19.17 2.29
C ARG A 15 -44.59 -20.51 1.56
N MET A 16 -44.73 -20.49 0.24
CA MET A 16 -44.70 -21.70 -0.58
C MET A 16 -43.33 -22.38 -0.49
N GLY A 17 -42.25 -21.60 -0.51
CA GLY A 17 -40.88 -22.06 -0.30
C GLY A 17 -40.72 -22.82 1.02
N LEU A 18 -41.20 -22.26 2.14
CA LEU A 18 -41.17 -22.92 3.45
C LEU A 18 -42.01 -24.21 3.50
N ALA A 19 -43.10 -24.29 2.73
CA ALA A 19 -43.89 -25.51 2.66
C ALA A 19 -43.14 -26.65 1.94
N LEU A 20 -42.25 -26.30 0.99
CA LEU A 20 -41.44 -27.26 0.24
C LEU A 20 -40.11 -27.58 0.92
N ASP A 21 -39.46 -26.58 1.51
CA ASP A 21 -38.20 -26.70 2.26
C ASP A 21 -38.28 -25.93 3.59
N PRO A 22 -38.75 -26.59 4.68
CA PRO A 22 -38.96 -25.95 5.98
C PRO A 22 -37.68 -25.51 6.69
N ILE A 23 -36.50 -25.91 6.19
CA ILE A 23 -35.20 -25.61 6.79
C ILE A 23 -34.36 -24.67 5.92
N ASP A 24 -34.93 -24.09 4.87
CA ASP A 24 -34.25 -23.03 4.14
C ASP A 24 -34.40 -21.68 4.86
N ALA A 25 -33.32 -21.27 5.53
CA ALA A 25 -33.25 -20.02 6.27
C ALA A 25 -33.58 -18.77 5.42
N ARG A 26 -33.40 -18.82 4.10
CA ARG A 26 -33.61 -17.66 3.22
C ARG A 26 -35.08 -17.24 3.19
N PHE A 27 -36.01 -18.20 3.24
CA PHE A 27 -37.44 -17.87 3.23
C PHE A 27 -37.86 -17.18 4.53
N PHE A 28 -37.30 -17.57 5.68
CA PHE A 28 -37.52 -16.87 6.95
C PHE A 28 -37.01 -15.43 6.89
N SER A 29 -35.81 -15.21 6.34
CA SER A 29 -35.27 -13.86 6.18
C SER A 29 -36.06 -13.00 5.19
N SER A 30 -36.58 -13.58 4.11
CA SER A 30 -37.49 -12.87 3.19
C SER A 30 -38.78 -12.43 3.88
N LEU A 31 -39.39 -13.32 4.67
CA LEU A 31 -40.57 -12.96 5.47
C LEU A 31 -40.23 -11.89 6.52
N ALA A 32 -39.06 -11.98 7.16
CA ALA A 32 -38.61 -11.01 8.14
C ALA A 32 -38.49 -9.60 7.54
N GLU A 33 -37.90 -9.47 6.36
CA GLU A 33 -37.75 -8.20 5.66
C GLU A 33 -39.13 -7.62 5.24
N LEU A 34 -40.09 -8.48 4.89
CA LEU A 34 -41.47 -8.05 4.62
C LEU A 34 -42.18 -7.51 5.87
N GLU A 35 -42.05 -8.20 7.01
CA GLU A 35 -42.64 -7.74 8.28
C GLU A 35 -42.00 -6.44 8.76
N LYS A 36 -40.68 -6.28 8.57
CA LYS A 36 -39.97 -5.03 8.84
C LYS A 36 -40.51 -3.87 8.00
N ARG A 37 -40.78 -4.09 6.71
CA ARG A 37 -41.41 -3.08 5.82
C ARG A 37 -42.84 -2.74 6.21
N LYS A 38 -43.55 -3.66 6.86
CA LYS A 38 -44.89 -3.44 7.43
C LYS A 38 -44.84 -2.72 8.79
N GLY A 39 -43.65 -2.51 9.36
CA GLY A 39 -43.45 -1.89 10.67
C GLY A 39 -43.59 -2.86 11.85
N ASP A 40 -43.74 -4.17 11.62
CA ASP A 40 -43.80 -5.18 12.67
C ASP A 40 -42.38 -5.69 12.99
N GLU A 41 -41.62 -4.86 13.72
CA GLU A 41 -40.24 -5.20 14.10
C GLU A 41 -40.15 -6.44 14.99
N VAL A 42 -41.14 -6.68 15.86
CA VAL A 42 -41.14 -7.83 16.77
C VAL A 42 -41.19 -9.12 15.97
N LYS A 43 -42.11 -9.21 15.00
CA LYS A 43 -42.25 -10.37 14.14
C LYS A 43 -41.08 -10.51 13.17
N ALA A 44 -40.57 -9.40 12.63
CA ALA A 44 -39.37 -9.41 11.80
C ALA A 44 -38.17 -10.00 12.56
N ASN A 45 -37.93 -9.55 13.79
CA ASN A 45 -36.83 -10.04 14.61
C ASN A 45 -36.97 -11.53 14.94
N LEU A 46 -38.19 -12.01 15.25
CA LEU A 46 -38.44 -13.44 15.49
C LEU A 46 -38.10 -14.29 14.25
N LEU A 47 -38.44 -13.80 13.05
CA LEU A 47 -38.16 -14.48 11.80
C LEU A 47 -36.66 -14.48 11.47
N PHE A 48 -35.94 -13.37 11.66
CA PHE A 48 -34.49 -13.33 11.52
C PHE A 48 -33.78 -14.23 12.54
N ASP A 49 -34.23 -14.27 13.80
CA ASP A 49 -33.69 -15.17 14.81
C ASP A 49 -33.91 -16.64 14.41
N THR A 50 -35.06 -16.95 13.81
CA THR A 50 -35.35 -18.29 13.29
C THR A 50 -34.42 -18.63 12.13
N ALA A 51 -34.25 -17.72 11.17
CA ALA A 51 -33.30 -17.88 10.08
C ALA A 51 -31.87 -18.10 10.60
N HIS A 52 -31.43 -17.34 11.61
CA HIS A 52 -30.10 -17.48 12.20
C HIS A 52 -29.90 -18.81 12.94
N LYS A 53 -30.94 -19.32 13.61
CA LYS A 53 -30.91 -20.64 14.27
C LYS A 53 -30.77 -21.78 13.27
N ILE A 54 -31.44 -21.67 12.13
CA ILE A 54 -31.40 -22.65 11.04
C ILE A 54 -30.05 -22.58 10.32
N SER A 55 -29.58 -21.38 10.00
CA SER A 55 -28.32 -21.15 9.32
C SER A 55 -27.55 -20.02 9.99
N ARG A 56 -26.45 -20.37 10.66
CA ARG A 56 -25.57 -19.42 11.36
C ARG A 56 -24.89 -18.42 10.42
N THR A 57 -24.91 -18.67 9.11
CA THR A 57 -24.24 -17.83 8.10
C THR A 57 -25.19 -17.27 7.04
N GLU A 58 -26.50 -17.31 7.28
CA GLU A 58 -27.47 -16.66 6.38
C GLU A 58 -27.27 -15.14 6.41
N PHE A 59 -27.21 -14.53 5.23
CA PHE A 59 -26.76 -13.16 5.04
C PHE A 59 -27.66 -12.13 5.75
N HIS A 60 -28.97 -12.19 5.52
CA HIS A 60 -29.90 -11.21 6.08
C HIS A 60 -30.08 -11.37 7.58
N ALA A 61 -30.03 -12.61 8.08
CA ALA A 61 -30.04 -12.91 9.50
C ALA A 61 -28.79 -12.34 10.20
N LEU A 62 -27.60 -12.51 9.61
CA LEU A 62 -26.37 -11.90 10.13
C LEU A 62 -26.41 -10.37 10.10
N LEU A 63 -26.92 -9.75 9.02
CA LEU A 63 -27.12 -8.29 8.98
C LEU A 63 -28.06 -7.81 10.09
N ASN A 64 -29.13 -8.56 10.37
CA ASN A 64 -30.03 -8.23 11.47
C ASN A 64 -29.35 -8.36 12.83
N VAL A 65 -28.52 -9.39 13.04
CA VAL A 65 -27.74 -9.55 14.27
C VAL A 65 -26.75 -8.40 14.44
N ILE A 66 -26.06 -7.97 13.37
CA ILE A 66 -25.17 -6.80 13.41
C ILE A 66 -25.96 -5.56 13.83
N ARG A 67 -27.07 -5.26 13.15
CA ARG A 67 -27.94 -4.11 13.46
C ARG A 67 -28.39 -4.09 14.92
N ILE A 68 -28.98 -5.18 15.41
CA ILE A 68 -29.46 -5.27 16.80
C ILE A 68 -28.28 -5.13 17.78
N SER A 69 -27.11 -5.67 17.45
CA SER A 69 -25.93 -5.55 18.32
C SER A 69 -25.48 -4.10 18.41
N VAL A 70 -25.48 -3.36 17.29
CA VAL A 70 -25.19 -1.91 17.28
C VAL A 70 -26.23 -1.12 18.08
N GLU A 71 -27.53 -1.39 17.88
CA GLU A 71 -28.62 -0.70 18.61
C GLU A 71 -28.56 -0.91 20.12
N ARG A 72 -28.02 -2.04 20.56
CA ARG A 72 -27.84 -2.39 21.98
C ARG A 72 -26.46 -2.02 22.53
N GLY A 73 -25.63 -1.31 21.76
CA GLY A 73 -24.27 -0.95 22.15
C GLY A 73 -23.33 -2.14 22.37
N SER A 74 -23.65 -3.30 21.79
CA SER A 74 -22.83 -4.53 21.84
C SER A 74 -21.91 -4.59 20.61
N TYR A 75 -20.97 -3.65 20.51
CA TYR A 75 -20.21 -3.43 19.28
C TYR A 75 -19.23 -4.57 18.98
N GLY A 76 -18.65 -5.20 20.00
CA GLY A 76 -17.79 -6.37 19.81
C GLY A 76 -18.55 -7.55 19.19
N LYS A 77 -19.83 -7.74 19.56
CA LYS A 77 -20.69 -8.76 18.94
C LYS A 77 -20.97 -8.42 17.47
N ALA A 78 -21.19 -7.15 17.15
CA ALA A 78 -21.40 -6.70 15.78
C ALA A 78 -20.17 -7.04 14.91
N VAL A 79 -18.95 -6.76 15.38
CA VAL A 79 -17.71 -7.07 14.64
C VAL A 79 -17.49 -8.57 14.46
N ARG A 80 -17.69 -9.39 15.49
CA ARG A 80 -17.61 -10.86 15.37
C ARG A 80 -18.62 -11.42 14.37
N THR A 81 -19.82 -10.85 14.33
CA THR A 81 -20.86 -11.24 13.38
C THR A 81 -20.50 -10.81 11.95
N ALA A 82 -19.89 -9.62 11.80
CA ALA A 82 -19.37 -9.16 10.53
C ALA A 82 -18.23 -10.04 10.00
N ASP A 83 -17.33 -10.52 10.86
CA ASP A 83 -16.30 -11.47 10.45
C ASP A 83 -16.91 -12.77 9.89
N ALA A 84 -17.89 -13.35 10.59
CA ALA A 84 -18.63 -14.52 10.08
C ALA A 84 -19.31 -14.24 8.73
N LEU A 85 -19.88 -13.04 8.56
CA LEU A 85 -20.50 -12.60 7.31
C LEU A 85 -19.46 -12.56 6.18
N PHE A 86 -18.33 -11.88 6.35
CA PHE A 86 -17.33 -11.70 5.29
C PHE A 86 -16.53 -12.95 4.96
N ARG A 87 -16.38 -13.88 5.90
CA ARG A 87 -15.83 -15.21 5.60
C ARG A 87 -16.75 -16.01 4.68
N ARG A 88 -18.07 -15.87 4.84
CA ARG A 88 -19.05 -16.60 4.02
C ARG A 88 -19.37 -15.90 2.70
N TRP A 89 -19.47 -14.56 2.74
CA TRP A 89 -19.93 -13.70 1.65
C TRP A 89 -18.88 -12.62 1.34
N PRO A 90 -17.66 -13.01 0.93
CA PRO A 90 -16.57 -12.07 0.74
C PRO A 90 -16.88 -10.99 -0.31
N GLU A 91 -17.71 -11.27 -1.30
CA GLU A 91 -18.13 -10.33 -2.35
C GLU A 91 -18.94 -9.14 -1.81
N ARG A 92 -19.53 -9.28 -0.61
CA ARG A 92 -20.32 -8.23 0.06
C ARG A 92 -19.48 -7.21 0.80
N PHE A 93 -18.16 -7.38 0.86
CA PHE A 93 -17.28 -6.50 1.62
C PHE A 93 -17.41 -5.04 1.18
N ASN A 94 -17.31 -4.75 -0.12
CA ASN A 94 -17.29 -3.37 -0.62
C ASN A 94 -18.61 -2.63 -0.32
N GLU A 95 -19.73 -3.34 -0.34
CA GLU A 95 -21.06 -2.79 0.00
C GLU A 95 -21.13 -2.39 1.49
N LEU A 96 -20.47 -3.14 2.36
CA LEU A 96 -20.55 -2.98 3.82
C LEU A 96 -19.33 -2.30 4.44
N ALA A 97 -18.29 -2.01 3.65
CA ALA A 97 -17.06 -1.38 4.14
C ALA A 97 -17.29 -0.05 4.88
N PRO A 98 -18.18 0.86 4.42
CA PRO A 98 -18.48 2.09 5.17
C PRO A 98 -19.09 1.82 6.55
N VAL A 99 -19.97 0.82 6.64
CA VAL A 99 -20.62 0.43 7.90
C VAL A 99 -19.58 -0.12 8.87
N ILE A 100 -18.67 -0.96 8.38
CA ILE A 100 -17.61 -1.52 9.22
C ILE A 100 -16.62 -0.45 9.65
N GLY A 101 -16.20 0.43 8.73
CA GLY A 101 -15.31 1.56 9.03
C GLY A 101 -15.88 2.45 10.13
N THR A 102 -17.18 2.73 10.08
CA THR A 102 -17.89 3.46 11.15
C THR A 102 -17.98 2.64 12.43
N LEU A 103 -18.32 1.35 12.36
CA LEU A 103 -18.45 0.49 13.54
C LEU A 103 -17.15 0.43 14.35
N ILE A 104 -16.00 0.32 13.68
CA ILE A 104 -14.70 0.21 14.35
C ILE A 104 -14.14 1.55 14.86
N THR A 105 -14.89 2.65 14.77
CA THR A 105 -14.59 3.87 15.55
C THR A 105 -14.98 3.72 17.02
N GLU A 106 -15.89 2.79 17.32
CA GLU A 106 -16.26 2.43 18.69
C GLU A 106 -15.17 1.56 19.33
N GLU A 107 -14.74 1.89 20.54
CA GLU A 107 -13.56 1.27 21.16
C GLU A 107 -13.75 -0.25 21.40
N GLU A 108 -14.96 -0.71 21.74
CA GLU A 108 -15.27 -2.14 21.93
C GLU A 108 -15.23 -2.92 20.59
N ALA A 109 -15.67 -2.29 19.49
CA ALA A 109 -15.55 -2.89 18.16
C ALA A 109 -14.10 -2.94 17.71
N TYR A 110 -13.34 -1.87 17.94
CA TYR A 110 -11.94 -1.79 17.59
C TYR A 110 -11.08 -2.83 18.33
N SER A 111 -11.27 -2.98 19.65
CA SER A 111 -10.56 -4.00 20.43
C SER A 111 -10.89 -5.41 19.94
N THR A 112 -12.16 -5.68 19.64
CA THR A 112 -12.59 -6.96 19.06
C THR A 112 -11.99 -7.22 17.69
N LEU A 113 -11.84 -6.19 16.85
CA LEU A 113 -11.16 -6.30 15.55
C LEU A 113 -9.70 -6.73 15.73
N LEU A 114 -8.98 -6.17 16.70
CA LEU A 114 -7.60 -6.53 17.00
C LEU A 114 -7.48 -7.96 17.53
N GLU A 115 -8.40 -8.41 18.39
CA GLU A 115 -8.48 -9.81 18.84
C GLU A 115 -8.62 -10.75 17.63
N LEU A 116 -9.59 -10.48 16.75
CA LEU A 116 -9.83 -11.29 15.57
C LEU A 116 -8.68 -11.25 14.56
N ALA A 117 -7.93 -10.14 14.50
CA ALA A 117 -6.76 -10.05 13.63
C ALA A 117 -5.71 -11.12 13.99
N GLY A 118 -5.53 -11.43 15.28
CA GLY A 118 -4.66 -12.51 15.74
C GLY A 118 -5.14 -13.92 15.33
N GLU A 119 -6.44 -14.10 15.12
CA GLU A 119 -7.04 -15.34 14.62
C GLU A 119 -7.01 -15.43 13.07
N GLY A 120 -6.60 -14.35 12.40
CA GLY A 120 -6.53 -14.23 10.96
C GLY A 120 -7.86 -13.77 10.35
N LEU A 121 -7.90 -12.51 9.91
CA LEU A 121 -9.04 -11.85 9.24
C LEU A 121 -8.83 -11.81 7.71
N PRO A 122 -9.47 -12.68 6.91
CA PRO A 122 -9.23 -12.76 5.46
C PRO A 122 -9.55 -11.46 4.69
N TRP A 123 -10.35 -10.58 5.28
CA TRP A 123 -10.77 -9.32 4.71
C TRP A 123 -10.02 -8.09 5.28
N ARG A 124 -9.07 -8.28 6.22
CA ARG A 124 -8.30 -7.20 6.85
C ARG A 124 -7.59 -6.31 5.83
N GLY A 125 -6.98 -6.90 4.81
CA GLY A 125 -6.32 -6.14 3.74
C GLY A 125 -7.28 -5.22 2.99
N ARG A 126 -8.53 -5.67 2.75
CA ARG A 126 -9.55 -4.84 2.10
C ARG A 126 -10.05 -3.73 3.01
N LEU A 127 -10.17 -3.99 4.31
CA LEU A 127 -10.46 -2.97 5.31
C LEU A 127 -9.36 -1.91 5.33
N MET A 128 -8.10 -2.30 5.46
CA MET A 128 -6.96 -1.38 5.49
C MET A 128 -6.92 -0.48 4.24
N ASN A 129 -7.15 -1.06 3.06
CA ASN A 129 -7.28 -0.30 1.81
C ASN A 129 -8.43 0.72 1.88
N TYR A 130 -9.62 0.27 2.28
CA TYR A 130 -10.79 1.12 2.40
C TYR A 130 -10.54 2.29 3.35
N LEU A 131 -10.04 2.01 4.57
CA LEU A 131 -9.75 3.04 5.57
C LEU A 131 -8.67 4.03 5.08
N ALA A 132 -7.66 3.57 4.34
CA ALA A 132 -6.60 4.43 3.83
C ALA A 132 -7.06 5.37 2.70
N GLU A 133 -8.05 4.92 1.90
CA GLU A 133 -8.61 5.68 0.78
C GLU A 133 -9.59 6.78 1.20
N HIS A 134 -10.22 6.64 2.36
CA HIS A 134 -11.26 7.56 2.84
C HIS A 134 -10.68 8.49 3.93
N ASP A 135 -10.81 9.81 3.74
CA ASP A 135 -10.19 10.82 4.60
C ASP A 135 -10.62 10.70 6.07
N GLU A 136 -11.91 10.45 6.29
CA GLU A 136 -12.53 10.32 7.61
C GLU A 136 -12.02 9.10 8.40
N PHE A 137 -11.54 8.07 7.72
CA PHE A 137 -11.06 6.82 8.33
C PHE A 137 -9.53 6.67 8.31
N ARG A 138 -8.81 7.55 7.62
CA ARG A 138 -7.34 7.45 7.51
C ARG A 138 -6.61 7.48 8.85
N PRO A 139 -7.00 8.31 9.85
CA PRO A 139 -6.40 8.24 11.18
C PRO A 139 -6.59 6.86 11.83
N LEU A 140 -7.71 6.20 11.56
CA LEU A 140 -8.00 4.85 12.04
C LEU A 140 -7.14 3.79 11.34
N ALA A 141 -6.88 3.93 10.04
CA ALA A 141 -5.94 3.07 9.31
C ALA A 141 -4.52 3.15 9.90
N HIS A 142 -4.07 4.36 10.26
CA HIS A 142 -2.79 4.58 10.92
C HIS A 142 -2.78 3.92 12.30
N ARG A 143 -3.78 4.17 13.15
CA ARG A 143 -3.90 3.54 14.47
C ARG A 143 -3.83 2.00 14.35
N LEU A 144 -4.61 1.43 13.43
CA LEU A 144 -4.66 -0.01 13.19
C LEU A 144 -3.30 -0.57 12.78
N LEU A 145 -2.55 0.13 11.92
CA LEU A 145 -1.20 -0.29 11.53
C LEU A 145 -0.25 -0.42 12.73
N LEU A 146 -0.26 0.57 13.63
CA LEU A 146 0.61 0.58 14.81
C LEU A 146 0.18 -0.48 15.85
N ASP A 147 -1.12 -0.57 16.12
CA ASP A 147 -1.65 -1.48 17.14
C ASP A 147 -1.46 -2.95 16.72
N LEU A 148 -1.57 -3.27 15.42
CA LEU A 148 -1.23 -4.59 14.88
C LEU A 148 0.24 -4.97 15.14
N SER A 149 1.16 -4.01 14.99
CA SER A 149 2.57 -4.24 15.30
C SER A 149 2.79 -4.48 16.79
N GLN A 150 2.14 -3.70 17.66
CA GLN A 150 2.24 -3.87 19.12
C GLN A 150 1.64 -5.21 19.59
N ALA A 151 0.56 -5.65 18.96
CA ALA A 151 -0.09 -6.93 19.22
C ALA A 151 0.69 -8.15 18.68
N GLN A 152 1.87 -7.96 18.08
CA GLN A 152 2.67 -9.01 17.44
C GLN A 152 1.95 -9.73 16.29
N VAL A 153 0.99 -9.05 15.65
CA VAL A 153 0.27 -9.51 14.45
C VAL A 153 0.54 -8.53 13.31
N PRO A 154 1.80 -8.43 12.83
CA PRO A 154 2.20 -7.34 11.96
C PRO A 154 1.35 -7.28 10.68
N ALA A 155 1.11 -6.06 10.21
CA ALA A 155 0.49 -5.84 8.91
C ALA A 155 1.37 -6.44 7.80
N SER A 156 0.74 -7.01 6.78
CA SER A 156 1.42 -7.43 5.55
C SER A 156 1.99 -6.23 4.79
N SER A 157 2.96 -6.48 3.91
CA SER A 157 3.56 -5.42 3.08
C SER A 157 2.52 -4.65 2.25
N SER A 158 1.48 -5.32 1.77
CA SER A 158 0.39 -4.67 1.02
C SER A 158 -0.47 -3.77 1.91
N GLU A 159 -0.75 -4.19 3.15
CA GLU A 159 -1.47 -3.36 4.12
C GLU A 159 -0.67 -2.13 4.54
N LYS A 160 0.65 -2.28 4.81
CA LYS A 160 1.56 -1.16 5.06
C LYS A 160 1.53 -0.17 3.89
N ALA A 161 1.75 -0.69 2.67
CA ALA A 161 1.80 0.12 1.45
C ALA A 161 0.49 0.87 1.20
N ALA A 162 -0.67 0.26 1.48
CA ALA A 162 -1.96 0.90 1.31
C ALA A 162 -2.11 2.15 2.19
N VAL A 163 -1.77 2.04 3.48
CA VAL A 163 -1.85 3.17 4.42
C VAL A 163 -0.87 4.26 4.03
N ILE A 164 0.40 3.91 3.77
CA ILE A 164 1.44 4.85 3.37
C ILE A 164 1.07 5.59 2.07
N ASN A 165 0.59 4.87 1.05
CA ASN A 165 0.16 5.44 -0.22
C ASN A 165 -1.09 6.31 -0.08
N GLY A 166 -1.95 6.04 0.90
CA GLY A 166 -3.09 6.90 1.25
C GLY A 166 -2.63 8.30 1.68
N TYR A 167 -1.65 8.39 2.58
CA TYR A 167 -1.06 9.68 2.99
C TYR A 167 -0.33 10.37 1.84
N TRP A 168 0.42 9.61 1.03
CA TRP A 168 1.14 10.14 -0.13
C TRP A 168 0.20 10.82 -1.15
N ARG A 169 -0.92 10.16 -1.51
CA ARG A 169 -1.87 10.68 -2.51
C ARG A 169 -2.52 12.01 -2.10
N GLN A 170 -2.59 12.30 -0.81
CA GLN A 170 -3.16 13.53 -0.28
C GLN A 170 -2.12 14.65 -0.09
N GLY A 171 -0.88 14.43 -0.50
CA GLY A 171 0.20 15.39 -0.33
C GLY A 171 0.81 15.42 1.07
N ASN A 172 0.40 14.52 1.97
CA ASN A 172 0.96 14.40 3.32
C ASN A 172 2.26 13.58 3.30
N TYR A 173 3.24 14.04 2.53
CA TYR A 173 4.48 13.30 2.24
C TYR A 173 5.33 13.03 3.48
N ALA A 174 5.42 14.00 4.39
CA ALA A 174 6.16 13.83 5.64
C ALA A 174 5.57 12.75 6.54
N ASP A 175 4.24 12.68 6.65
CA ASP A 175 3.57 11.65 7.45
C ASP A 175 3.63 10.27 6.77
N ALA A 176 3.51 10.22 5.44
CA ALA A 176 3.75 8.99 4.69
C ALA A 176 5.17 8.44 4.95
N TYR A 177 6.18 9.30 4.95
CA TYR A 177 7.56 8.89 5.21
C TYR A 177 7.79 8.46 6.68
N ARG A 178 7.18 9.15 7.65
CA ARG A 178 7.22 8.72 9.06
C ARG A 178 6.60 7.35 9.25
N LEU A 179 5.42 7.12 8.65
CA LEU A 179 4.74 5.83 8.67
C LEU A 179 5.58 4.72 8.05
N PHE A 180 6.23 5.00 6.92
CA PHE A 180 7.17 4.08 6.29
C PHE A 180 8.28 3.68 7.27
N LEU A 181 8.97 4.63 7.90
CA LEU A 181 10.04 4.35 8.86
C LEU A 181 9.56 3.53 10.07
N MET A 182 8.35 3.78 10.56
CA MET A 182 7.76 3.02 11.67
C MET A 182 7.31 1.60 11.27
N SER A 183 7.08 1.35 9.98
CA SER A 183 6.62 0.07 9.46
C SER A 183 7.74 -0.91 9.07
N LEU A 184 8.99 -0.45 9.15
CA LEU A 184 10.18 -1.23 8.79
C LEU A 184 10.39 -2.40 9.75
N ASN A 185 10.69 -3.57 9.18
CA ASN A 185 11.15 -4.71 9.96
C ASN A 185 12.58 -4.47 10.49
N GLU A 186 13.08 -5.38 11.33
CA GLU A 186 14.40 -5.23 11.95
C GLU A 186 15.54 -5.12 10.93
N ALA A 187 15.53 -5.93 9.88
CA ALA A 187 16.55 -5.88 8.83
C ALA A 187 16.50 -4.59 8.00
N GLU A 188 15.31 -4.03 7.78
CA GLU A 188 15.13 -2.80 7.01
C GLU A 188 15.52 -1.54 7.80
N ARG A 189 15.48 -1.57 9.14
CA ARG A 189 15.85 -0.41 9.97
C ARG A 189 17.31 0.01 9.78
N ASP A 190 18.19 -0.95 9.53
CA ASP A 190 19.61 -0.70 9.26
C ASP A 190 19.84 -0.09 7.87
N LEU A 191 18.84 -0.15 6.99
CA LEU A 191 18.87 0.44 5.64
C LEU A 191 18.37 1.90 5.62
N THR A 192 18.12 2.51 6.78
CA THR A 192 17.56 3.86 6.85
C THR A 192 18.59 4.95 6.51
N GLY A 193 18.08 6.05 5.95
CA GLY A 193 18.88 7.18 5.48
C GLY A 193 18.03 8.10 4.62
N PHE A 194 18.60 9.21 4.16
CA PHE A 194 17.91 10.10 3.20
C PHE A 194 17.60 9.38 1.88
N VAL A 195 18.47 8.46 1.47
CA VAL A 195 18.18 7.41 0.49
C VAL A 195 18.07 6.11 1.26
N HIS A 196 16.89 5.49 1.23
CA HIS A 196 16.69 4.20 1.89
C HIS A 196 17.39 3.10 1.09
N ASN A 197 18.00 2.14 1.78
CA ASN A 197 18.70 1.03 1.15
C ASN A 197 19.73 1.51 0.11
N SER A 198 20.59 2.46 0.51
CA SER A 198 21.57 3.10 -0.38
C SER A 198 22.50 2.10 -1.08
N GLY A 199 22.80 0.98 -0.41
CA GLY A 199 23.61 -0.12 -0.94
C GLY A 199 22.85 -1.19 -1.72
N PHE A 200 21.56 -0.99 -2.02
CA PHE A 200 20.72 -1.90 -2.82
C PHE A 200 20.71 -3.35 -2.32
N SER A 201 20.60 -3.56 -1.01
CA SER A 201 20.39 -4.89 -0.46
C SER A 201 19.08 -5.49 -0.93
N ARG A 202 19.03 -6.82 -1.05
CA ARG A 202 17.79 -7.55 -1.37
C ARG A 202 16.80 -7.60 -0.20
N ALA A 203 17.22 -7.20 1.00
CA ALA A 203 16.41 -7.21 2.22
C ALA A 203 15.46 -6.00 2.35
N GLN A 204 14.73 -5.64 1.30
CA GLN A 204 13.71 -4.57 1.34
C GLN A 204 12.34 -5.08 0.87
N GLU A 205 11.26 -4.63 1.51
CA GLU A 205 9.90 -4.85 1.05
C GLU A 205 9.50 -3.82 -0.05
N PRO A 206 8.68 -4.20 -1.04
CA PRO A 206 8.17 -3.24 -2.03
C PRO A 206 7.29 -2.18 -1.37
N GLN A 207 7.79 -0.95 -1.31
CA GLN A 207 7.10 0.23 -0.75
C GLN A 207 7.44 1.48 -1.56
N ILE A 208 6.67 2.57 -1.41
CA ILE A 208 6.84 3.79 -2.22
C ILE A 208 8.20 4.49 -2.04
N PHE A 209 8.84 4.32 -0.88
CA PHE A 209 10.17 4.84 -0.56
C PHE A 209 11.29 3.81 -0.71
N ALA A 210 10.97 2.56 -1.08
CA ALA A 210 11.97 1.56 -1.42
C ALA A 210 12.49 1.80 -2.84
N TRP A 211 13.67 1.27 -3.16
CA TRP A 211 14.10 1.27 -4.55
C TRP A 211 13.17 0.43 -5.41
N THR A 212 12.74 0.99 -6.53
CA THR A 212 11.95 0.30 -7.55
C THR A 212 12.76 0.21 -8.83
N TYR A 213 12.69 -0.95 -9.48
CA TYR A 213 13.31 -1.15 -10.78
C TYR A 213 12.44 -2.00 -11.69
N ARG A 214 12.69 -1.93 -12.99
CA ARG A 214 12.03 -2.78 -13.99
C ARG A 214 13.03 -3.17 -15.07
N ASN A 215 13.06 -4.46 -15.37
CA ASN A 215 13.80 -4.98 -16.51
C ASN A 215 13.09 -4.61 -17.81
N THR A 216 13.87 -4.18 -18.78
CA THR A 216 13.41 -3.71 -20.09
C THR A 216 14.09 -4.53 -21.19
N PRO A 217 13.59 -4.51 -22.43
CA PRO A 217 14.30 -5.14 -23.54
C PRO A 217 15.73 -4.60 -23.77
N GLU A 218 16.02 -3.38 -23.29
CA GLU A 218 17.28 -2.66 -23.46
C GLU A 218 18.26 -2.88 -22.30
N ALA A 219 17.75 -3.14 -21.10
CA ALA A 219 18.58 -3.28 -19.91
C ALA A 219 17.96 -4.20 -18.84
N ASP A 220 18.83 -4.97 -18.20
CA ASP A 220 18.54 -5.82 -17.04
C ASP A 220 19.11 -5.18 -15.76
N ILE A 221 18.30 -5.12 -14.70
CA ILE A 221 18.65 -4.59 -13.39
C ILE A 221 18.43 -5.68 -12.35
N ARG A 222 19.40 -5.87 -11.46
CA ARG A 222 19.26 -6.74 -10.30
C ARG A 222 20.02 -6.20 -9.10
N PHE A 223 19.55 -6.54 -7.91
CA PHE A 223 20.23 -6.25 -6.65
C PHE A 223 21.05 -7.47 -6.20
N SER A 224 22.21 -7.22 -5.59
CA SER A 224 23.19 -8.25 -5.27
C SER A 224 23.91 -7.93 -3.98
N ASP A 225 23.90 -8.86 -3.02
CA ASP A 225 24.69 -8.77 -1.79
C ASP A 225 26.04 -9.52 -1.92
N ALA A 226 26.47 -9.85 -3.14
CA ALA A 226 27.77 -10.50 -3.39
C ALA A 226 28.94 -9.57 -3.01
N PRO A 227 30.15 -10.07 -2.73
CA PRO A 227 31.29 -9.20 -2.45
C PRO A 227 31.60 -8.22 -3.60
N PRO A 228 32.26 -7.07 -3.31
CA PRO A 228 32.75 -6.17 -4.33
C PRO A 228 33.61 -6.89 -5.40
N PRO A 229 33.52 -6.47 -6.67
CA PRO A 229 32.78 -5.31 -7.19
C PRO A 229 31.36 -5.67 -7.68
N TYR A 230 30.73 -6.70 -7.10
CA TYR A 230 29.40 -7.17 -7.52
C TYR A 230 28.32 -7.00 -6.44
N ASN A 231 28.59 -6.17 -5.41
CA ASN A 231 27.58 -5.70 -4.46
C ASN A 231 26.83 -4.48 -5.02
N GLY A 232 25.53 -4.41 -4.76
CA GLY A 232 24.68 -3.27 -5.10
C GLY A 232 23.73 -3.51 -6.28
N ALA A 233 23.34 -2.43 -6.95
CA ALA A 233 22.49 -2.49 -8.14
C ALA A 233 23.33 -2.67 -9.40
N ILE A 234 23.16 -3.82 -10.04
CA ILE A 234 23.85 -4.20 -11.27
C ILE A 234 22.92 -3.92 -12.44
N LEU A 235 23.33 -3.00 -13.30
CA LEU A 235 22.66 -2.63 -14.53
C LEU A 235 23.49 -3.12 -15.73
N ARG A 236 22.92 -4.04 -16.50
CA ARG A 236 23.52 -4.57 -17.72
C ARG A 236 22.74 -4.09 -18.94
N PHE A 237 23.41 -3.36 -19.83
CA PHE A 237 22.84 -2.98 -21.11
C PHE A 237 22.94 -4.12 -22.13
N LEU A 238 21.88 -4.31 -22.91
CA LEU A 238 21.70 -5.45 -23.81
C LEU A 238 22.01 -5.11 -25.27
N ASP A 239 22.96 -4.18 -25.49
CA ASP A 239 23.37 -3.70 -26.82
C ASP A 239 22.18 -3.21 -27.65
N LYS A 240 21.39 -2.29 -27.08
CA LYS A 240 20.21 -1.69 -27.73
C LYS A 240 20.10 -0.20 -27.40
N PRO A 241 19.33 0.57 -28.19
CA PRO A 241 19.00 1.95 -27.83
C PRO A 241 18.17 2.00 -26.54
N ALA A 242 18.74 2.50 -25.44
CA ALA A 242 18.08 2.58 -24.15
C ALA A 242 17.47 3.97 -23.93
N ARG A 243 16.18 4.15 -24.25
CA ARG A 243 15.44 5.40 -23.94
C ARG A 243 15.02 5.48 -22.47
N GLU A 244 14.67 4.34 -21.89
CA GLU A 244 14.17 4.28 -20.52
C GLU A 244 14.98 3.23 -19.75
N VAL A 245 15.49 3.63 -18.59
CA VAL A 245 16.06 2.72 -17.59
C VAL A 245 15.30 3.00 -16.31
N VAL A 246 14.72 1.95 -15.74
CA VAL A 246 13.83 2.11 -14.59
C VAL A 246 14.59 1.66 -13.35
N LEU A 247 15.24 2.61 -12.68
CA LEU A 247 15.76 2.49 -11.33
C LEU A 247 15.44 3.82 -10.63
N MET A 248 14.56 3.80 -9.64
CA MET A 248 14.14 5.02 -8.96
C MET A 248 13.74 4.79 -7.51
N GLN A 249 13.83 5.85 -6.72
CA GLN A 249 13.33 5.90 -5.36
C GLN A 249 12.69 7.26 -5.08
N THR A 250 11.62 7.24 -4.30
CA THR A 250 10.97 8.45 -3.78
C THR A 250 11.68 8.94 -2.53
N LEU A 251 11.95 10.24 -2.43
CA LEU A 251 12.62 10.87 -1.30
C LEU A 251 11.72 11.91 -0.64
N VAL A 252 11.91 12.11 0.67
CA VAL A 252 11.31 13.21 1.44
C VAL A 252 12.42 13.91 2.20
N LEU A 253 13.15 14.77 1.48
CA LEU A 253 14.21 15.58 2.04
C LEU A 253 13.62 16.89 2.59
N PRO A 254 13.94 17.27 3.85
CA PRO A 254 13.65 18.61 4.34
C PRO A 254 14.32 19.69 3.48
N GLN A 255 13.91 20.95 3.67
CA GLN A 255 14.63 22.08 3.10
C GLN A 255 16.10 22.08 3.58
N GLY A 256 17.02 22.37 2.67
CA GLY A 256 18.43 22.51 2.98
C GLY A 256 19.37 22.21 1.81
N ARG A 257 20.66 22.24 2.11
CA ARG A 257 21.74 21.89 1.19
C ARG A 257 22.21 20.46 1.43
N TYR A 258 22.45 19.76 0.34
CA TYR A 258 22.73 18.34 0.32
C TYR A 258 23.85 18.02 -0.66
N ARG A 259 24.49 16.88 -0.42
CA ARG A 259 25.44 16.26 -1.34
C ARG A 259 24.89 14.91 -1.77
N LEU A 260 24.77 14.69 -3.07
CA LEU A 260 24.55 13.38 -3.67
C LEU A 260 25.90 12.72 -3.91
N THR A 261 26.09 11.51 -3.39
CA THR A 261 27.28 10.69 -3.60
C THR A 261 26.88 9.36 -4.22
N VAL A 262 27.63 8.92 -5.23
CA VAL A 262 27.42 7.65 -5.92
C VAL A 262 28.76 6.92 -6.01
N ASN A 263 28.82 5.72 -5.45
CA ASN A 263 29.97 4.84 -5.59
C ASN A 263 29.63 3.76 -6.63
N ALA A 264 30.41 3.66 -7.70
CA ALA A 264 30.12 2.76 -8.80
C ALA A 264 31.36 2.11 -9.42
N SER A 265 31.14 0.97 -10.08
CA SER A 265 32.09 0.32 -10.98
C SER A 265 31.47 0.17 -12.37
N ALA A 266 32.28 0.17 -13.42
CA ALA A 266 31.82 -0.07 -14.78
C ALA A 266 32.73 -1.03 -15.53
N PHE A 267 32.12 -1.87 -16.37
CA PHE A 267 32.78 -2.91 -17.15
C PHE A 267 32.35 -2.80 -18.61
N ASN A 268 33.28 -2.37 -19.46
CA ASN A 268 33.09 -2.14 -20.89
C ASN A 268 31.83 -1.32 -21.20
N LEU A 269 31.51 -0.36 -20.33
CA LEU A 269 30.33 0.47 -20.46
C LEU A 269 30.51 1.40 -21.65
N LYS A 270 29.57 1.34 -22.60
CA LYS A 270 29.52 2.20 -23.79
C LYS A 270 28.17 2.90 -23.86
N MET A 271 28.20 4.23 -23.91
CA MET A 271 27.03 5.08 -23.70
C MET A 271 27.00 6.19 -24.75
N PRO A 272 26.43 5.93 -25.93
CA PRO A 272 26.45 6.91 -27.03
C PRO A 272 25.67 8.20 -26.72
N ARG A 273 24.81 8.17 -25.70
CA ARG A 273 24.36 9.36 -24.96
C ARG A 273 24.57 9.11 -23.47
N GLU A 274 24.63 10.18 -22.70
CA GLU A 274 24.92 10.14 -21.27
C GLU A 274 23.97 9.22 -20.50
N LEU A 275 24.49 8.58 -19.45
CA LEU A 275 23.71 7.97 -18.37
C LEU A 275 23.91 8.84 -17.14
N PHE A 276 22.84 9.17 -16.43
CA PHE A 276 22.94 10.03 -15.27
C PHE A 276 21.90 9.69 -14.22
N LEU A 277 22.28 9.85 -12.95
CA LEU A 277 21.32 9.95 -11.86
C LEU A 277 20.82 11.38 -11.78
N ILE A 278 19.51 11.53 -11.63
CA ILE A 278 18.86 12.83 -11.46
C ILE A 278 18.01 12.80 -10.21
N VAL A 279 18.16 13.84 -9.39
CA VAL A 279 17.22 14.16 -8.31
C VAL A 279 16.31 15.26 -8.82
N SER A 280 15.00 15.01 -8.80
CA SER A 280 13.97 15.96 -9.25
C SER A 280 12.94 16.20 -8.17
N CYS A 281 12.43 17.43 -8.11
CA CYS A 281 11.25 17.77 -7.34
C CYS A 281 9.97 17.23 -8.01
N GLY A 282 9.02 16.75 -7.23
CA GLY A 282 7.73 16.27 -7.75
C GLY A 282 6.78 17.38 -8.19
N ALA A 283 6.70 18.49 -7.42
CA ALA A 283 5.82 19.62 -7.70
C ALA A 283 6.42 20.93 -7.14
N PRO A 284 6.72 21.94 -7.99
CA PRO A 284 6.76 21.84 -9.46
C PRO A 284 7.83 20.87 -9.93
N ASN A 285 7.59 20.18 -11.05
CA ASN A 285 8.58 19.27 -11.61
C ASN A 285 9.83 20.05 -12.04
N ARG A 286 10.94 19.82 -11.34
CA ARG A 286 12.21 20.54 -11.58
C ARG A 286 13.40 19.66 -11.22
N GLU A 287 14.40 19.61 -12.09
CA GLU A 287 15.70 19.02 -11.80
C GLU A 287 16.41 19.81 -10.69
N LEU A 288 16.79 19.12 -9.60
CA LEU A 288 17.57 19.71 -8.51
C LEU A 288 19.06 19.47 -8.71
N VAL A 289 19.42 18.26 -9.16
CA VAL A 289 20.80 17.90 -9.50
C VAL A 289 20.84 16.73 -10.48
N ARG A 290 21.89 16.72 -11.29
CA ARG A 290 22.27 15.64 -12.19
C ARG A 290 23.71 15.25 -11.96
N LEU A 291 23.94 13.95 -11.92
CA LEU A 291 25.25 13.35 -11.75
C LEU A 291 25.47 12.35 -12.89
N THR A 292 26.39 12.67 -13.79
CA THR A 292 26.69 11.88 -14.98
C THR A 292 27.60 10.70 -14.64
N VAL A 293 27.23 9.52 -15.10
CA VAL A 293 28.01 8.29 -14.98
C VAL A 293 29.06 8.27 -16.09
N PRO A 294 30.37 8.16 -15.77
CA PRO A 294 31.42 8.08 -16.79
C PRO A 294 31.28 6.85 -17.68
N GLU A 295 31.67 6.97 -18.94
CA GLU A 295 31.83 5.83 -19.84
C GLU A 295 33.15 5.08 -19.59
N GLY A 296 33.21 3.80 -19.94
CA GLY A 296 34.44 3.02 -19.99
C GLY A 296 34.55 1.94 -18.91
N ASN A 297 35.75 1.82 -18.35
CA ASN A 297 36.10 0.80 -17.36
C ASN A 297 36.68 1.48 -16.11
N TYR A 298 36.06 1.27 -14.96
CA TYR A 298 36.54 1.76 -13.68
C TYR A 298 36.01 0.90 -12.53
N ARG A 299 36.69 0.95 -11.39
CA ARG A 299 36.30 0.22 -10.18
C ARG A 299 36.20 1.19 -9.03
N GLU A 300 35.11 1.07 -8.26
CA GLU A 300 34.90 1.79 -7.00
C GLU A 300 35.17 3.30 -7.11
N SER A 301 34.73 3.91 -8.22
CA SER A 301 34.82 5.34 -8.43
C SER A 301 33.72 6.05 -7.67
N SER A 302 34.08 7.11 -6.96
CA SER A 302 33.12 7.98 -6.26
C SER A 302 32.82 9.22 -7.10
N LEU A 303 31.54 9.50 -7.26
CA LEU A 303 31.01 10.66 -7.97
C LEU A 303 30.19 11.47 -6.98
N GLU A 304 30.32 12.78 -7.00
CA GLU A 304 29.57 13.65 -6.09
C GLU A 304 29.06 14.92 -6.77
N SER A 305 27.95 15.46 -6.25
CA SER A 305 27.40 16.74 -6.67
C SER A 305 26.55 17.36 -5.57
N ASP A 306 26.68 18.67 -5.36
CA ASP A 306 25.95 19.42 -4.35
C ASP A 306 24.65 20.00 -4.92
N PHE A 307 23.60 20.06 -4.10
CA PHE A 307 22.28 20.55 -4.50
C PHE A 307 21.49 21.16 -3.33
N GLU A 308 20.44 21.90 -3.66
CA GLU A 308 19.58 22.54 -2.68
C GLU A 308 18.12 22.10 -2.86
N VAL A 309 17.50 21.71 -1.75
CA VAL A 309 16.07 21.44 -1.65
C VAL A 309 15.44 22.69 -1.04
N ALA A 310 14.62 23.38 -1.84
CA ALA A 310 13.82 24.53 -1.41
C ALA A 310 12.36 24.08 -1.19
N ASP A 311 11.38 24.86 -1.66
CA ASP A 311 9.95 24.52 -1.65
C ASP A 311 9.65 23.29 -2.54
N CYS A 312 9.94 22.12 -1.98
CA CYS A 312 9.81 20.84 -2.64
C CYS A 312 9.52 19.79 -1.58
N PRO A 313 8.25 19.41 -1.37
CA PRO A 313 7.89 18.55 -0.24
C PRO A 313 8.15 17.07 -0.52
N ALA A 314 8.37 16.70 -1.79
CA ALA A 314 8.78 15.36 -2.18
C ALA A 314 9.67 15.39 -3.43
N GLN A 315 10.67 14.52 -3.45
CA GLN A 315 11.61 14.37 -4.56
C GLN A 315 11.59 12.93 -5.07
N SER A 316 12.24 12.72 -6.21
CA SER A 316 12.61 11.40 -6.68
C SER A 316 14.06 11.42 -7.11
N ILE A 317 14.75 10.31 -6.84
CA ILE A 317 16.02 9.98 -7.48
C ILE A 317 15.74 8.92 -8.53
N ARG A 318 16.23 9.12 -9.75
CA ARG A 318 16.04 8.16 -10.84
C ARG A 318 17.26 8.11 -11.74
N LEU A 319 17.48 6.93 -12.31
CA LEU A 319 18.44 6.74 -13.39
C LEU A 319 17.78 7.12 -14.72
N ALA A 320 18.51 7.77 -15.61
CA ALA A 320 18.00 8.18 -16.91
C ALA A 320 19.10 8.23 -17.97
N THR A 321 18.69 8.14 -19.22
CA THR A 321 19.59 8.28 -20.37
C THR A 321 19.34 9.59 -21.10
N GLY A 322 20.36 10.09 -21.80
CA GLY A 322 20.26 11.28 -22.66
C GLY A 322 19.60 11.02 -24.02
N LEU A 323 19.00 9.84 -24.24
CA LEU A 323 18.45 9.45 -25.53
C LEU A 323 17.00 9.94 -25.67
N VAL A 324 16.81 11.03 -26.41
CA VAL A 324 15.48 11.64 -26.65
C VAL A 324 14.72 10.98 -27.82
N ALA A 325 15.43 10.40 -28.80
CA ALA A 325 14.86 9.69 -29.94
C ALA A 325 15.63 8.39 -30.22
N GLU A 326 14.93 7.31 -30.61
CA GLU A 326 15.57 6.03 -30.94
C GLU A 326 16.36 6.18 -32.22
N SER A 327 17.64 5.83 -32.15
CA SER A 327 18.43 5.52 -33.32
C SER A 327 19.18 4.24 -33.04
N TRP A 328 19.15 3.32 -34.00
CA TRP A 328 19.94 2.08 -33.95
C TRP A 328 21.45 2.32 -33.93
N SER A 329 21.90 3.56 -34.21
CA SER A 329 23.29 3.97 -34.02
C SER A 329 23.67 4.23 -32.55
N TYR A 330 22.69 4.43 -31.67
CA TYR A 330 22.91 4.81 -30.27
C TYR A 330 22.64 3.63 -29.32
N ARG A 331 23.41 2.55 -29.49
CA ARG A 331 23.30 1.33 -28.68
C ARG A 331 24.13 1.44 -27.40
N TYR A 332 23.48 1.19 -26.27
CA TYR A 332 24.13 1.10 -24.97
C TYR A 332 24.59 -0.34 -24.75
N SER A 333 25.81 -0.53 -24.24
CA SER A 333 26.35 -1.86 -23.95
C SER A 333 27.28 -1.83 -22.73
N GLY A 334 27.60 -3.01 -22.20
CA GLY A 334 28.40 -3.15 -20.99
C GLY A 334 27.57 -3.16 -19.71
N GLU A 335 28.25 -3.00 -18.58
CA GLU A 335 27.66 -3.10 -17.25
C GLU A 335 28.12 -1.95 -16.37
N VAL A 336 27.23 -1.46 -15.51
CA VAL A 336 27.54 -0.58 -14.39
C VAL A 336 26.97 -1.17 -13.12
N VAL A 337 27.75 -1.13 -12.04
CA VAL A 337 27.37 -1.56 -10.70
C VAL A 337 27.36 -0.33 -9.81
N PHE A 338 26.19 0.03 -9.29
CA PHE A 338 26.05 1.06 -8.26
C PHE A 338 26.16 0.40 -6.88
N HIS A 339 27.27 0.63 -6.20
CA HIS A 339 27.55 0.06 -4.87
C HIS A 339 26.82 0.80 -3.76
N ASP A 340 26.72 2.12 -3.89
CA ASP A 340 26.04 2.99 -2.95
C ASP A 340 25.52 4.24 -3.67
N VAL A 341 24.30 4.64 -3.35
CA VAL A 341 23.73 5.94 -3.71
C VAL A 341 23.22 6.59 -2.44
N SER A 342 23.90 7.63 -1.99
CA SER A 342 23.60 8.29 -0.72
C SER A 342 23.41 9.79 -0.88
N VAL A 343 22.58 10.33 -0.01
CA VAL A 343 22.40 11.77 0.15
C VAL A 343 22.78 12.12 1.57
N THR A 344 23.58 13.16 1.75
CA THR A 344 23.96 13.69 3.07
C THR A 344 23.71 15.19 3.12
N ARG A 345 23.53 15.75 4.33
CA ARG A 345 23.49 17.22 4.47
C ARG A 345 24.88 17.77 4.17
N ALA A 346 24.96 18.77 3.29
CA ALA A 346 26.21 19.48 3.09
C ALA A 346 26.55 20.24 4.38
N SER A 347 27.75 20.02 4.92
CA SER A 347 28.23 20.80 6.05
C SER A 347 28.27 22.28 5.66
N VAL A 348 27.74 23.16 6.52
CA VAL A 348 28.03 24.59 6.40
C VAL A 348 29.52 24.73 6.66
N ASP A 349 30.31 25.10 5.65
CA ASP A 349 31.70 25.46 5.86
C ASP A 349 31.78 26.57 6.91
N GLN A 350 32.10 26.21 8.15
CA GLN A 350 32.59 27.11 9.17
C GLN A 350 34.04 27.47 8.82
N ASN A 351 34.26 28.14 7.70
CA ASN A 351 35.54 28.74 7.37
C ASN A 351 35.39 29.86 6.33
N ARG A 352 34.74 30.94 6.76
CA ARG A 352 35.05 32.31 6.32
C ARG A 352 35.01 33.22 7.53
N SER A 353 36.10 33.21 8.27
CA SER A 353 36.53 34.31 9.15
C SER A 353 37.38 35.29 8.37
#